data_AF-A0A1H0VVD0-F1
#
_entry.id   AF-A0A1H0VVD0-F1
#
_cell.length_a   1.000
_cell.length_b   1.000
_cell.length_c   1.000
_cell.angle_alpha   90.00
_cell.angle_beta   90.00
_cell.angle_gamma   90.00
#
_symmetry.space_group_name_H-M   'P 1'
#
loop_
_entity.id
_entity.type
_entity.pdbx_description
1 polymer ?
#
loop_
_entity_poly.entity_id
_entity_poly.type
_entity_poly.pdbx_seq_one_letter_code
_entity_poly.pdbx_strand_id
1 'polypeptide(L)'
;MARAFQGALAENRPQEACALFAPRVLQDEECAAVLEKLKPATIEETEVWGDGAIVRAGADTMFLAEFNQGWLITAAGCVRRGEIPYDCAAGGP
;
A
#
# COMPACT_ATOMS: atom_id res chain seq x y z
N MET A 1 -2.09 -0.23 10.39
CA MET A 1 -1.19 -0.38 9.23
C MET A 1 -1.34 0.71 8.18
N ALA A 2 -2.45 0.81 7.42
CA ALA A 2 -2.54 1.80 6.32
C ALA A 2 -2.29 3.25 6.77
N ARG A 3 -2.81 3.65 7.95
CA ARG A 3 -2.49 4.95 8.56
C ARG A 3 -0.99 5.13 8.86
N ALA A 4 -0.33 4.07 9.33
CA ALA A 4 1.10 4.09 9.63
C ALA A 4 1.93 4.22 8.34
N PHE A 5 1.52 3.55 7.26
CA PHE A 5 2.14 3.70 5.95
C PHE A 5 2.03 5.13 5.41
N GLN A 6 0.82 5.71 5.46
CA GLN A 6 0.61 7.09 5.05
C GLN A 6 1.40 8.09 5.91
N GLY A 7 1.52 7.84 7.22
CA GLY A 7 2.38 8.61 8.12
C GLY A 7 3.87 8.49 7.77
N ALA A 8 4.37 7.27 7.51
CA ALA A 8 5.75 7.04 7.12
C ALA A 8 6.09 7.71 5.78
N LEU A 9 5.16 7.74 4.82
CA LEU A 9 5.31 8.52 3.58
C LEU A 9 5.38 10.02 3.87
N ALA A 10 4.50 10.54 4.72
CA ALA A 10 4.45 11.97 5.06
C ALA A 10 5.71 12.45 5.79
N GLU A 11 6.30 11.58 6.61
CA GLU A 11 7.49 11.87 7.41
C GLU A 11 8.79 11.46 6.72
N ASN A 12 8.72 10.99 5.46
CA ASN A 12 9.85 10.52 4.67
C ASN A 12 10.70 9.45 5.41
N ARG A 13 10.02 8.43 5.96
CA ARG A 13 10.61 7.30 6.67
C ARG A 13 10.54 6.02 5.84
N PRO A 14 11.38 5.86 4.81
CA PRO A 14 11.22 4.79 3.84
C PRO A 14 11.38 3.40 4.45
N GLN A 15 12.26 3.20 5.43
CA GLN A 15 12.45 1.90 6.07
C GLN A 15 11.19 1.46 6.84
N GLU A 16 10.52 2.38 7.53
CA GLU A 16 9.26 2.11 8.23
C GLU A 16 8.13 1.80 7.25
N ALA A 17 8.06 2.51 6.12
CA ALA A 17 7.08 2.25 5.08
C ALA A 17 7.31 0.88 4.39
N CYS A 18 8.56 0.54 4.07
CA CYS A 18 8.92 -0.73 3.44
C CYS A 18 8.57 -1.94 4.32
N ALA A 19 8.78 -1.83 5.63
CA ALA A 19 8.47 -2.90 6.59
C ALA A 19 6.97 -3.26 6.69
N LEU A 20 6.08 -2.42 6.15
CA LEU A 20 4.63 -2.67 6.16
C LEU A 20 4.15 -3.47 4.95
N PHE A 21 5.01 -3.67 3.94
CA PHE A 21 4.67 -4.54 2.81
C PHE A 21 4.72 -6.01 3.18
N ALA A 22 3.88 -6.80 2.53
CA ALA A 22 3.95 -8.25 2.63
C ALA A 22 5.26 -8.78 2.03
N PRO A 23 5.75 -9.94 2.49
CA PRO A 23 6.95 -10.54 1.92
C PRO A 23 6.80 -10.69 0.39
N ARG A 24 7.85 -10.34 -0.36
CA ARG A 24 7.95 -10.43 -1.82
C ARG A 24 7.15 -9.39 -2.63
N VAL A 25 6.46 -8.44 -2.01
CA VAL A 25 5.79 -7.36 -2.76
C VAL A 25 6.80 -6.40 -3.39
N LEU A 26 7.87 -6.10 -2.65
CA LEU A 26 9.02 -5.34 -3.11
C LEU A 26 10.28 -6.00 -2.56
N GLN A 27 11.37 -6.02 -3.31
CA GLN A 27 12.69 -6.21 -2.70
C GLN A 27 13.11 -4.91 -1.99
N ASP A 28 13.95 -5.03 -0.96
CA ASP A 28 14.36 -3.88 -0.13
C ASP A 28 15.03 -2.78 -0.98
N GLU A 29 15.79 -3.16 -2.01
CA GLU A 29 16.50 -2.22 -2.89
C GLU A 29 15.53 -1.48 -3.83
N GLU A 30 14.40 -2.09 -4.17
CA GLU A 30 13.38 -1.55 -5.06
C GLU A 30 12.39 -0.68 -4.29
N CYS A 31 12.22 -0.95 -2.99
CA CYS A 31 11.19 -0.33 -2.19
C CYS A 31 11.34 1.19 -2.12
N ALA A 32 12.56 1.70 -1.84
CA ALA A 32 12.80 3.14 -1.75
C ALA A 32 12.41 3.88 -3.06
N ALA A 33 12.79 3.34 -4.21
CA ALA A 33 12.49 3.91 -5.52
C ALA A 33 10.99 3.89 -5.85
N VAL A 34 10.25 2.93 -5.31
CA VAL A 34 8.79 2.88 -5.45
C VAL A 34 8.12 3.90 -4.53
N LEU A 35 8.58 4.03 -3.27
CA LEU A 35 8.05 5.01 -2.33
C LEU A 35 8.19 6.45 -2.83
N GLU A 36 9.26 6.78 -3.57
CA GLU A 36 9.45 8.10 -4.19
C GLU A 36 8.34 8.49 -5.18
N LYS A 37 7.63 7.49 -5.74
CA LYS A 37 6.52 7.71 -6.68
C LYS A 37 5.17 7.88 -5.97
N LEU A 38 5.12 7.53 -4.69
CA LEU A 38 3.90 7.58 -3.89
C LEU A 38 3.76 8.95 -3.22
N LYS A 39 2.52 9.37 -3.01
CA LYS A 39 2.22 10.59 -2.26
C LYS A 39 1.46 10.24 -1.00
N PRO A 40 1.80 10.85 0.15
CA PRO A 40 0.99 10.70 1.34
C PRO A 40 -0.40 11.28 1.11
N ALA A 41 -1.41 10.55 1.55
CA ALA A 41 -2.81 10.88 1.42
C ALA A 41 -3.57 10.53 2.70
N THR A 42 -4.68 11.21 2.92
CA THR A 42 -5.58 10.90 4.05
C THR A 42 -6.46 9.72 3.67
N ILE A 43 -6.63 8.77 4.58
CA ILE A 43 -7.53 7.62 4.37
C ILE A 43 -8.98 8.10 4.45
N GLU A 44 -9.74 7.76 3.42
CA GLU A 44 -11.15 8.15 3.26
C GLU A 44 -12.08 6.97 3.54
N GLU A 45 -11.72 5.78 3.06
CA GLU A 45 -12.55 4.58 3.14
C GLU A 45 -11.70 3.34 3.41
N THR A 46 -12.29 2.38 4.13
CA THR A 46 -11.69 1.06 4.36
C THR A 46 -12.78 0.01 4.26
N GLU A 47 -12.56 -0.97 3.39
CA GLU A 47 -13.48 -2.08 3.12
C GLU A 47 -12.74 -3.39 3.39
N VAL A 48 -13.37 -4.32 4.12
CA VAL A 48 -12.74 -5.57 4.59
C VAL A 48 -13.63 -6.76 4.22
N TRP A 49 -13.02 -7.82 3.69
CA TRP A 49 -13.67 -9.07 3.29
C TRP A 49 -12.77 -10.26 3.57
N GLY A 50 -13.19 -11.12 4.50
CA GLY A 50 -12.39 -12.27 4.90
C GLY A 50 -11.03 -11.80 5.44
N ASP A 51 -9.97 -12.26 4.78
CA ASP A 51 -8.57 -11.91 5.05
C ASP A 51 -8.06 -10.74 4.18
N GLY A 52 -8.89 -10.14 3.33
CA GLY A 52 -8.52 -9.04 2.44
C GLY A 52 -9.10 -7.71 2.88
N ALA A 53 -8.42 -6.61 2.56
CA ALA A 53 -8.97 -5.27 2.71
C ALA A 53 -8.51 -4.31 1.59
N ILE A 54 -9.40 -3.40 1.21
CA ILE A 54 -9.10 -2.27 0.35
C ILE A 54 -9.17 -0.98 1.18
N VAL A 55 -8.17 -0.13 1.04
CA VAL A 55 -8.12 1.19 1.68
C VAL A 55 -7.98 2.26 0.60
N ARG A 56 -8.92 3.21 0.56
CA ARG A 56 -8.87 4.37 -0.34
C ARG A 56 -8.29 5.57 0.39
N ALA A 57 -7.35 6.25 -0.24
CA ALA A 57 -6.73 7.46 0.28
C ALA A 57 -6.49 8.46 -0.86
N GLY A 58 -7.33 9.50 -0.97
CA GLY A 58 -7.30 10.42 -2.09
C GLY A 58 -7.46 9.70 -3.43
N ALA A 59 -6.52 9.93 -4.36
CA ALA A 59 -6.50 9.25 -5.66
C ALA A 59 -5.91 7.83 -5.61
N ASP A 60 -5.31 7.43 -4.49
CA ASP A 60 -4.62 6.16 -4.34
C ASP A 60 -5.50 5.12 -3.65
N THR A 61 -5.31 3.87 -4.06
CA THR A 61 -5.86 2.69 -3.40
C THR A 61 -4.72 1.81 -2.89
N MET A 62 -4.91 1.23 -1.72
CA MET A 62 -4.02 0.23 -1.13
C MET A 62 -4.79 -1.07 -0.95
N PHE A 63 -4.14 -2.19 -1.23
CA PHE A 63 -4.63 -3.53 -0.96
C PHE A 63 -3.84 -4.12 0.20
N LEU A 64 -4.56 -4.75 1.11
CA LEU A 64 -4.03 -5.34 2.32
C LEU A 64 -4.54 -6.78 2.43
N ALA A 65 -3.72 -7.64 3.03
CA ALA A 65 -4.16 -8.97 3.44
C ALA A 65 -3.71 -9.27 4.88
N GLU A 66 -4.47 -10.09 5.59
CA GLU A 66 -4.15 -10.58 6.92
C GLU A 66 -3.21 -11.78 6.82
N PHE A 67 -2.03 -11.66 7.43
CA PHE A 67 -1.06 -12.74 7.59
C PHE A 67 -0.99 -13.14 9.06
N ASN A 68 -0.26 -14.23 9.36
CA ASN A 68 -0.03 -14.66 10.75
C ASN A 68 0.62 -13.59 11.64
N GLN A 69 1.42 -12.70 11.03
CA GLN A 69 2.07 -11.56 11.69
C GLN A 69 1.20 -10.30 11.76
N GLY A 70 -0.05 -10.39 11.30
CA GLY A 70 -1.00 -9.29 11.18
C GLY A 70 -1.20 -8.85 9.73
N TRP A 71 -1.95 -7.77 9.57
CA TRP A 71 -2.20 -7.17 8.26
C TRP A 71 -0.90 -6.66 7.64
N LEU A 72 -0.72 -6.89 6.34
CA LEU A 72 0.38 -6.38 5.50
C LEU A 72 -0.15 -5.76 4.21
N ILE A 73 0.59 -4.79 3.65
CA ILE A 73 0.26 -4.16 2.37
C ILE A 73 0.71 -5.09 1.24
N THR A 74 -0.24 -5.50 0.40
CA THR A 74 0.03 -6.37 -0.77
C THR A 74 0.12 -5.56 -2.06
N ALA A 75 -0.49 -4.37 -2.11
CA ALA A 75 -0.28 -3.40 -3.18
C ALA A 75 -0.54 -1.95 -2.72
N ALA A 76 0.16 -0.96 -3.30
CA ALA A 76 0.03 0.46 -2.99
C ALA A 76 0.24 1.35 -4.23
N GLY A 77 -0.26 2.60 -4.15
CA GLY A 77 -0.25 3.53 -5.27
C GLY A 77 -1.13 3.07 -6.43
N CYS A 78 -2.22 2.36 -6.11
CA CYS A 78 -3.09 1.77 -7.10
C CYS A 78 -4.13 2.77 -7.58
N VAL A 79 -4.15 3.05 -8.89
CA VAL A 79 -5.13 3.93 -9.52
C VAL A 79 -6.16 3.09 -10.27
N ARG A 80 -7.45 3.34 -10.01
CA ARG A 80 -8.55 2.66 -10.71
C ARG A 80 -8.59 3.12 -12.16
N ARG A 81 -8.52 2.18 -13.11
CA ARG A 81 -8.63 2.47 -14.55
C ARG A 81 -9.93 1.88 -15.14
N GLY A 82 -11.09 2.30 -14.65
CA GLY A 82 -12.38 1.82 -15.18
C GLY A 82 -12.57 0.30 -14.98
N GLU A 83 -12.74 -0.45 -16.07
CA GLU A 83 -12.98 -1.91 -16.06
C GLU A 83 -11.70 -2.78 -16.07
N ILE A 84 -10.51 -2.19 -16.21
CA ILE A 84 -9.25 -2.95 -16.15
C ILE A 84 -8.70 -3.04 -14.72
N PRO A 85 -7.80 -4.02 -14.45
CA PRO A 85 -7.13 -4.13 -13.16
C PRO A 85 -6.46 -2.83 -12.73
N TYR A 86 -6.34 -2.65 -11.42
CA TYR A 86 -5.63 -1.51 -10.86
C TYR A 86 -4.20 -1.45 -11.38
N ASP A 87 -3.77 -0.24 -11.74
CA ASP A 87 -2.37 0.03 -12.05
C ASP A 87 -1.70 0.52 -10.77
N CYS A 88 -0.80 -0.28 -10.23
CA CYS A 88 -0.20 -0.11 -8.91
C CYS A 88 1.30 0.17 -9.03
N ALA A 89 1.79 1.09 -8.20
CA ALA A 89 3.22 1.39 -8.14
C ALA A 89 4.02 0.33 -7.38
N ALA A 90 3.41 -0.28 -6.36
CA ALA A 90 3.96 -1.37 -5.57
C ALA A 90 2.96 -2.52 -5.53
N GLY A 91 3.38 -3.75 -5.81
CA GLY A 91 2.48 -4.90 -5.83
C GLY A 91 1.34 -4.73 -6.84
N GLY A 92 0.56 -5.78 -7.03
CA GLY A 92 -0.34 -5.94 -8.17
C GLY A 92 -0.38 -7.43 -8.52
N PRO A 93 -1.32 -7.91 -9.35
CA PRO A 93 -1.38 -9.33 -9.69
C PRO A 93 -0.04 -9.89 -10.17
#